data_AF-A0A2H3BWT7-F1
#
_entry.id   AF-A0A2H3BWT7-F1
#
_cell.length_a   1.000
_cell.length_b   1.000
_cell.length_c   1.000
_cell.angle_alpha   90.00
_cell.angle_beta   90.00
_cell.angle_gamma   90.00
#
_symmetry.space_group_name_H-M   'P 1'
#
loop_
_entity.id
_entity.type
_entity.pdbx_description
1 polymer ?
#
loop_
_entity_poly.entity_id
_entity_poly.type
_entity_poly.pdbx_seq_one_letter_code
_entity_poly.pdbx_strand_id
1 'polypeptide(L)'
;YPSPQQSDASSDTGFVTPELKHNGCAYLQALQAQLDNYPTTGGEYLEAIFTHREILSAYPGAHQLCAQGFSDLAYALEQRAWRADREADTEAVVAFRHEAWMIASTL
;
A
#
# COMPACT_ATOMS: atom_id res chain seq x y z
N TYR A 1 -28.23 24.86 50.11
CA TYR A 1 -26.88 24.46 49.67
C TYR A 1 -27.00 23.28 48.72
N PRO A 2 -26.75 23.44 47.41
CA PRO A 2 -26.50 22.31 46.53
C PRO A 2 -24.98 22.14 46.29
N SER A 3 -24.51 20.89 46.37
CA SER A 3 -23.16 20.47 45.98
C SER A 3 -23.07 20.31 44.45
N PRO A 4 -21.93 20.61 43.80
CA PRO A 4 -21.72 20.28 42.40
C PRO A 4 -21.08 18.88 42.28
N GLN A 5 -21.70 17.97 41.52
CA GLN A 5 -21.06 16.74 41.09
C GLN A 5 -20.48 16.92 39.69
N GLN A 6 -19.16 16.75 39.63
CA GLN A 6 -18.24 16.66 38.50
C GLN A 6 -18.78 15.68 37.44
N SER A 7 -18.93 16.05 36.17
CA SER A 7 -17.89 16.16 35.13
C SER A 7 -17.11 14.86 34.88
N ASP A 8 -17.73 13.90 34.20
CA ASP A 8 -17.02 12.86 33.47
C ASP A 8 -17.07 13.18 31.99
N ALA A 9 -16.07 13.94 31.54
CA ALA A 9 -15.73 14.02 30.14
C ALA A 9 -15.08 12.68 29.77
N SER A 10 -15.83 11.78 29.13
CA SER A 10 -15.25 10.62 28.47
C SER A 10 -14.34 11.11 27.35
N SER A 11 -13.06 11.21 27.64
CA SER A 11 -12.02 11.34 26.63
C SER A 11 -11.97 10.04 25.85
N ASP A 12 -12.77 9.97 24.79
CA ASP A 12 -12.55 9.04 23.70
C ASP A 12 -11.28 9.50 22.98
N THR A 13 -10.12 9.17 23.54
CA THR A 13 -8.89 9.11 22.78
C THR A 13 -8.98 7.88 21.90
N GLY A 14 -9.86 7.95 20.91
CA GLY A 14 -9.77 7.13 19.72
C GLY A 14 -8.37 7.35 19.18
N PHE A 15 -7.54 6.32 19.29
CA PHE A 15 -6.28 6.25 18.59
C PHE A 15 -6.61 6.36 17.10
N VAL A 16 -6.56 7.58 16.58
CA VAL A 16 -6.55 7.81 15.14
C VAL A 16 -5.21 7.26 14.70
N THR A 17 -5.19 5.95 14.37
CA THR A 17 -4.22 5.47 13.39
C THR A 17 -4.30 6.47 12.25
N PRO A 18 -3.23 7.21 11.92
CA PRO A 18 -3.26 8.01 10.72
C PRO A 18 -3.62 7.03 9.61
N GLU A 19 -4.77 7.22 8.95
CA GLU A 19 -5.03 6.55 7.69
C GLU A 19 -3.83 6.94 6.83
N LEU A 20 -2.87 6.02 6.69
CA LEU A 20 -1.81 6.18 5.73
C LEU A 20 -2.54 6.23 4.40
N LYS A 21 -2.63 7.43 3.83
CA LYS A 21 -3.20 7.65 2.51
C LYS A 21 -2.25 6.99 1.52
N HIS A 22 -2.49 5.71 1.30
CA HIS A 22 -1.80 4.90 0.32
C HIS A 22 -2.09 5.44 -1.09
N ASN A 23 -1.05 5.61 -1.91
CA ASN A 23 -1.22 6.10 -3.27
C ASN A 23 -1.70 4.98 -4.21
N GLY A 24 -2.42 5.34 -5.27
CA GLY A 24 -2.90 4.40 -6.27
C GLY A 24 -4.37 4.02 -6.13
N CYS A 25 -4.82 3.06 -6.94
CA CYS A 25 -6.19 2.56 -6.93
C CYS A 25 -6.48 1.73 -5.68
N ALA A 26 -7.76 1.47 -5.39
CA ALA A 26 -8.18 0.75 -4.19
C ALA A 26 -7.49 -0.62 -4.02
N TYR A 27 -7.21 -1.31 -5.14
CA TYR A 27 -6.46 -2.57 -5.13
C TYR A 27 -5.02 -2.39 -4.62
N LEU A 28 -4.29 -1.39 -5.13
CA LEU A 28 -2.94 -1.07 -4.67
C LEU A 28 -2.91 -0.62 -3.22
N GLN A 29 -3.91 0.15 -2.78
CA GLN A 29 -4.01 0.57 -1.38
C GLN A 29 -4.20 -0.63 -0.44
N ALA A 30 -5.00 -1.61 -0.86
CA ALA A 30 -5.19 -2.85 -0.10
C ALA A 30 -3.91 -3.71 -0.04
N LEU A 31 -3.10 -3.71 -1.10
CA LEU A 31 -1.78 -4.34 -1.10
C LEU A 31 -0.81 -3.64 -0.15
N GLN A 32 -0.75 -2.31 -0.18
CA GLN A 32 0.11 -1.52 0.70
C GLN A 32 -0.22 -1.75 2.19
N ALA A 33 -1.51 -1.83 2.53
CA ALA A 33 -1.95 -2.11 3.90
C ALA A 33 -1.52 -3.48 4.44
N GLN A 34 -1.23 -4.43 3.56
CA GLN A 34 -0.81 -5.80 3.93
C GLN A 34 0.69 -6.03 3.66
N LEU A 35 1.42 -4.97 3.31
CA LEU A 35 2.77 -5.12 2.80
C LEU A 35 3.72 -5.72 3.82
N ASP A 36 3.54 -5.55 5.12
CA ASP A 36 4.45 -6.16 6.12
C ASP A 36 4.50 -7.70 6.02
N ASN A 37 3.37 -8.33 5.71
CA ASN A 37 3.24 -9.79 5.61
C ASN A 37 3.15 -10.31 4.18
N TYR A 38 3.35 -9.44 3.19
CA TYR A 38 3.19 -9.80 1.78
C TYR A 38 4.25 -10.83 1.32
N PRO A 39 3.86 -12.02 0.86
CA PRO A 39 4.80 -13.01 0.36
C PRO A 39 5.35 -12.56 -1.00
N THR A 40 6.66 -12.73 -1.21
CA THR A 40 7.32 -12.45 -2.50
C THR A 40 7.88 -13.72 -3.16
N THR A 41 8.01 -14.81 -2.41
CA THR A 41 8.63 -16.08 -2.85
C THR A 41 7.81 -16.92 -3.82
N GLY A 42 6.50 -16.70 -3.92
CA GLY A 42 5.59 -17.48 -4.75
C GLY A 42 5.18 -16.77 -6.04
N GLY A 43 5.77 -15.60 -6.34
CA GLY A 43 5.38 -14.79 -7.48
C GLY A 43 4.10 -13.97 -7.24
N GLU A 44 3.65 -13.82 -6.00
CA GLU A 44 2.44 -13.06 -5.68
C GLU A 44 2.56 -11.60 -6.13
N TYR A 45 3.76 -11.02 -6.13
CA TYR A 45 4.00 -9.70 -6.72
C TYR A 45 3.69 -9.64 -8.22
N LEU A 46 3.87 -10.74 -8.97
CA LEU A 46 3.49 -10.82 -10.39
C LEU A 46 1.97 -10.87 -10.54
N GLU A 47 1.28 -11.66 -9.72
CA GLU A 47 -0.18 -11.70 -9.69
C GLU A 47 -0.77 -10.32 -9.38
N ALA A 48 -0.13 -9.58 -8.46
CA ALA A 48 -0.51 -8.20 -8.18
C ALA A 48 -0.35 -7.26 -9.39
N ILE A 49 0.75 -7.40 -10.14
CA ILE A 49 0.96 -6.62 -11.36
C ILE A 49 -0.08 -6.98 -12.43
N PHE A 50 -0.33 -8.26 -12.67
CA PHE A 50 -1.31 -8.69 -13.67
C PHE A 50 -2.73 -8.25 -13.30
N THR A 51 -3.13 -8.46 -12.05
CA THR A 51 -4.43 -8.00 -11.54
C THR A 51 -4.58 -6.49 -11.68
N HIS A 52 -3.54 -5.72 -11.31
CA HIS A 52 -3.55 -4.27 -11.51
C HIS A 52 -3.74 -3.89 -12.99
N ARG A 53 -3.02 -4.55 -13.91
CA ARG A 53 -3.11 -4.27 -15.35
C ARG A 53 -4.50 -4.56 -15.92
N GLU A 54 -5.14 -5.63 -15.47
CA GLU A 54 -6.53 -5.95 -15.86
C GLU A 54 -7.49 -4.84 -15.43
N ILE A 55 -7.41 -4.42 -14.16
CA ILE A 55 -8.25 -3.34 -13.62
C ILE A 55 -7.96 -2.00 -14.33
N LEU A 56 -6.69 -1.69 -14.59
CA LEU A 56 -6.25 -0.52 -15.34
C LEU A 56 -6.86 -0.51 -16.74
N SER A 57 -6.83 -1.65 -17.45
CA SER A 57 -7.37 -1.78 -18.80
C SER A 57 -8.89 -1.55 -18.85
N ALA A 58 -9.60 -1.95 -17.79
CA ALA A 58 -11.04 -1.78 -17.67
C ALA A 58 -11.42 -0.31 -17.36
N TYR A 59 -10.63 0.40 -16.55
CA TYR A 59 -10.92 1.79 -16.20
C TYR A 59 -9.66 2.64 -15.93
N PRO A 60 -8.97 3.16 -16.98
CA PRO A 60 -7.72 3.90 -16.83
C PRO A 60 -7.84 5.17 -15.97
N GLY A 61 -9.01 5.82 -15.99
CA GLY A 61 -9.24 7.08 -15.27
C GLY A 61 -9.05 7.01 -13.75
N ALA A 62 -9.18 5.83 -13.14
CA ALA A 62 -8.97 5.64 -11.71
C ALA A 62 -7.50 5.45 -11.28
N HIS A 63 -6.54 5.46 -12.21
CA HIS A 63 -5.17 4.97 -11.95
C HIS A 63 -4.09 6.06 -11.97
N GLN A 64 -4.48 7.34 -11.87
CA GLN A 64 -3.57 8.50 -11.94
C GLN A 64 -2.46 8.49 -10.87
N LEU A 65 -2.73 7.87 -9.70
CA LEU A 65 -1.76 7.78 -8.61
C LEU A 65 -1.05 6.41 -8.53
N CYS A 66 -1.32 5.49 -9.47
CA CYS A 66 -0.78 4.14 -9.38
C CYS A 66 0.73 4.09 -9.62
N ALA A 67 1.29 4.98 -10.45
CA ALA A 67 2.74 5.08 -10.60
C ALA A 67 3.45 5.39 -9.27
N GLN A 68 2.88 6.32 -8.48
CA GLN A 68 3.38 6.61 -7.14
C GLN A 68 3.14 5.44 -6.18
N GLY A 69 1.95 4.83 -6.20
CA GLY A 69 1.64 3.67 -5.35
C GLY A 69 2.58 2.47 -5.55
N PHE A 70 2.96 2.16 -6.80
CA PHE A 70 3.96 1.11 -7.06
C PHE A 70 5.38 1.52 -6.62
N SER A 71 5.71 2.80 -6.72
CA SER A 71 7.00 3.31 -6.21
C SER A 71 7.06 3.19 -4.69
N ASP A 72 5.96 3.48 -3.99
CA ASP A 72 5.84 3.33 -2.54
C ASP A 72 5.95 1.86 -2.11
N LEU A 73 5.29 0.93 -2.83
CA LEU A 73 5.43 -0.52 -2.61
C LEU A 73 6.88 -0.98 -2.74
N ALA A 74 7.57 -0.57 -3.82
CA ALA A 74 8.96 -0.91 -4.03
C ALA A 74 9.86 -0.37 -2.90
N TYR A 75 9.67 0.90 -2.52
CA TYR A 75 10.45 1.52 -1.45
C TYR A 75 10.24 0.84 -0.09
N ALA A 76 9.01 0.44 0.23
CA ALA A 76 8.72 -0.25 1.47
C ALA A 76 9.27 -1.69 1.49
N LEU A 77 9.23 -2.41 0.36
CA LEU A 77 9.90 -3.72 0.24
C LEU A 77 11.42 -3.61 0.38
N GLU A 78 12.06 -2.57 -0.16
CA GLU A 78 13.51 -2.36 0.00
C GLU A 78 13.94 -2.18 1.46
N GLN A 79 13.09 -1.54 2.26
CA GLN A 79 13.34 -1.27 3.68
C GLN A 79 12.91 -2.41 4.60
N ARG A 80 12.24 -3.43 4.07
CA ARG A 80 11.76 -4.55 4.88
C ARG A 80 12.94 -5.19 5.62
N ALA A 81 12.68 -5.55 6.88
CA ALA A 81 13.64 -6.25 7.72
C ALA A 81 14.16 -7.51 7.01
N TRP A 82 15.41 -7.86 7.27
CA TRP A 82 16.02 -9.03 6.66
C TRP A 82 15.21 -10.30 6.95
N ARG A 83 14.96 -11.07 5.90
CA ARG A 83 14.27 -12.36 5.92
C ARG A 83 15.03 -13.34 5.03
N ALA A 84 14.86 -14.64 5.28
CA ALA A 84 15.59 -15.70 4.56
C ALA A 84 15.28 -15.74 3.04
N ASP A 85 14.24 -15.03 2.63
CA ASP A 85 13.71 -14.90 1.28
C ASP A 85 13.84 -13.48 0.71
N ARG A 86 14.90 -12.77 1.09
CA ARG A 86 15.16 -11.40 0.66
C ARG A 86 15.42 -11.29 -0.85
N GLU A 87 15.94 -12.34 -1.49
CA GLU A 87 16.13 -12.36 -2.94
C GLU A 87 14.81 -12.14 -3.68
N ALA A 88 13.71 -12.72 -3.19
CA ALA A 88 12.38 -12.53 -3.76
C ALA A 88 11.87 -11.09 -3.58
N ASP A 89 12.23 -10.42 -2.47
CA ASP A 89 11.92 -8.99 -2.29
C ASP A 89 12.65 -8.15 -3.34
N THR A 90 13.90 -8.49 -3.69
CA THR A 90 14.65 -7.73 -4.72
C THR A 90 14.02 -7.85 -6.12
N GLU A 91 13.52 -9.04 -6.48
CA GLU A 91 12.80 -9.23 -7.74
C GLU A 91 11.48 -8.46 -7.76
N ALA A 92 10.73 -8.50 -6.65
CA ALA A 92 9.48 -7.76 -6.51
C ALA A 92 9.69 -6.24 -6.59
N VAL A 93 10.75 -5.72 -5.97
CA VAL A 93 11.14 -4.29 -6.04
C VAL A 93 11.39 -3.86 -7.48
N VAL A 94 12.17 -4.65 -8.24
CA VAL A 94 12.46 -4.34 -9.64
C VAL A 94 11.18 -4.38 -10.48
N ALA A 95 10.32 -5.38 -10.27
CA ALA A 95 9.07 -5.52 -10.99
C ALA A 95 8.10 -4.36 -10.71
N PHE A 96 7.96 -3.94 -9.44
CA PHE A 96 7.11 -2.80 -9.08
C PHE A 96 7.65 -1.47 -9.60
N ARG A 97 8.97 -1.25 -9.59
CA ARG A 97 9.57 -0.06 -10.22
C ARG A 97 9.33 -0.02 -11.72
N HIS A 98 9.48 -1.15 -12.39
CA HIS A 98 9.19 -1.26 -13.81
C HIS A 98 7.72 -0.95 -14.10
N GLU A 99 6.79 -1.48 -13.30
CA GLU A 99 5.37 -1.20 -13.45
C GLU A 99 5.04 0.29 -13.20
N ALA A 100 5.64 0.91 -12.19
CA ALA A 100 5.50 2.35 -11.95
C ALA A 100 5.89 3.18 -13.18
N TRP A 101 7.02 2.84 -13.83
CA TRP A 101 7.49 3.51 -15.04
C TRP A 101 6.56 3.28 -16.24
N MET A 102 6.03 2.07 -16.41
CA MET A 102 5.06 1.75 -17.46
C MET A 102 3.78 2.58 -17.30
N ILE A 103 3.27 2.73 -16.07
CA ILE A 103 2.07 3.54 -15.82
C ILE A 103 2.35 5.02 -16.10
N ALA A 104 3.48 5.54 -15.59
CA ALA A 104 3.84 6.95 -15.79
C ALA A 104 4.13 7.33 -17.25
N SER A 105 4.42 6.35 -18.11
CA SER A 105 4.63 6.57 -19.55
C SER A 105 3.37 6.41 -20.38
N THR A 106 2.29 5.88 -19.81
CA THR A 106 1.05 5.56 -20.52
C THR A 106 -0.16 6.40 -20.10
N LEU A 107 -0.17 6.93 -18.87
CA LEU A 107 -1.18 7.85 -18.35
C LEU A 107 -0.73 9.30 -18.47
#